data_AF-A0A8D6YDW6-F1
#
_entry.id   AF-A0A8D6YDW6-F1
#
_cell.length_a   1.000
_cell.length_b   1.000
_cell.length_c   1.000
_cell.angle_alpha   90.00
_cell.angle_beta   90.00
_cell.angle_gamma   90.00
#
_symmetry.space_group_name_H-M   'P 1'
#
loop_
_entity.id
_entity.type
_entity.pdbx_description
1 polymer ?
#
loop_
_entity_poly.entity_id
_entity_poly.type
_entity_poly.pdbx_seq_one_letter_code
_entity_poly.pdbx_strand_id
1 'polypeptide(L)' 'MHAVIYHNPNCGTSRNTLALIHHTGIEPQIVDYLQHPPTRPPAKRCSP' A
#
# COMPACT_ATOMS: atom_id res chain seq x y z
N MET A 1 10.94 4.15 12.48
CA MET A 1 9.52 4.19 12.07
C MET A 1 9.25 2.94 11.26
N HIS A 2 8.18 2.19 11.55
CA HIS A 2 7.84 0.96 10.83
C HIS A 2 6.53 1.17 10.06
N ALA A 3 6.57 1.07 8.73
CA ALA A 3 5.42 1.24 7.85
C ALA A 3 5.17 -0.05 7.08
N VAL A 4 3.91 -0.43 6.90
CA VAL A 4 3.50 -1.59 6.10
C VAL A 4 2.60 -1.09 4.97
N ILE A 5 2.89 -1.48 3.74
CA ILE A 5 2.07 -1.17 2.57
C ILE A 5 1.57 -2.45 1.93
N TYR A 6 0.25 -2.53 1.72
CA TYR A 6 -0.36 -3.57 0.91
C TYR A 6 -0.34 -3.10 -0.54
N HIS A 7 0.59 -3.63 -1.31
CA HIS A 7 0.88 -3.15 -2.65
C HIS A 7 0.29 -4.09 -3.71
N ASN A 8 -0.37 -3.51 -4.71
CA ASN A 8 -0.70 -4.19 -5.96
C ASN A 8 0.06 -3.50 -7.12
N PRO A 9 1.01 -4.19 -7.79
CA PRO A 9 1.81 -3.60 -8.87
C PRO A 9 0.96 -3.17 -10.07
N ASN A 10 -0.21 -3.78 -10.26
CA ASN A 10 -1.14 -3.44 -11.35
C ASN A 10 -2.01 -2.21 -11.04
N CYS A 11 -1.95 -1.65 -9.82
CA CYS A 11 -2.72 -0.48 -9.43
C CYS A 11 -1.85 0.79 -9.47
N GLY A 12 -2.20 1.76 -10.33
CA GLY A 12 -1.46 3.03 -10.46
C GLY A 12 -1.37 3.83 -9.15
N THR A 13 -2.46 3.91 -8.40
CA THR A 13 -2.49 4.60 -7.10
C THR A 13 -1.56 3.94 -6.08
N SER A 14 -1.51 2.60 -6.06
CA SER A 14 -0.63 1.83 -5.18
C SER A 14 0.86 2.10 -5.48
N ARG A 15 1.22 2.25 -6.76
CA ARG A 15 2.59 2.62 -7.18
C ARG A 15 2.97 4.04 -6.77
N ASN A 16 2.05 5.00 -6.92
CA ASN A 16 2.29 6.38 -6.50
C ASN A 16 2.50 6.48 -4.99
N THR A 17 1.68 5.79 -4.20
CA THR A 17 1.83 5.75 -2.74
C THR A 17 3.18 5.14 -2.32
N LEU A 18 3.60 4.03 -2.94
CA LEU A 18 4.91 3.42 -2.66
C LEU A 18 6.06 4.41 -2.94
N ALA A 19 6.01 5.10 -4.08
CA ALA A 19 7.02 6.10 -4.44
C ALA A 19 7.10 7.27 -3.44
N LEU A 20 5.95 7.75 -2.95
CA LEU A 20 5.90 8.80 -1.92
C LEU A 20 6.54 8.34 -0.61
N ILE A 21 6.28 7.11 -0.17
CA ILE A 21 6.87 6.57 1.06
C ILE A 21 8.40 6.50 0.94
N HIS A 22 8.92 5.98 -0.19
CA HIS A 22 10.37 5.99 -0.43
C HIS A 22 10.94 7.41 -0.51
N HIS A 23 10.21 8.37 -1.07
CA HIS A 23 10.66 9.77 -1.12
C HIS A 23 10.80 10.40 0.27
N THR A 24 10.06 9.93 1.26
CA THR A 24 10.20 10.35 2.67
C THR A 24 11.38 9.68 3.39
N GLY A 25 12.14 8.81 2.73
CA GLY A 25 13.24 8.05 3.32
C GLY A 25 12.78 6.90 4.22
N ILE A 26 11.50 6.51 4.13
CA ILE A 26 10.93 5.38 4.85
C ILE A 26 10.98 4.16 3.93
N GLU A 27 11.55 3.06 4.43
CA GLU A 27 11.52 1.76 3.77
C GLU A 27 10.36 0.94 4.34
N PRO A 28 9.23 0.80 3.63
CA PRO A 28 8.08 0.07 4.13
C PRO A 28 8.23 -1.44 3.92
N GLN A 29 7.59 -2.22 4.78
CA GLN A 29 7.34 -3.63 4.49
C GLN A 29 6.25 -3.73 3.40
N ILE A 30 6.62 -4.31 2.26
CA ILE A 30 5.69 -4.53 1.14
C ILE A 30 5.01 -5.88 1.30
N VAL A 31 3.69 -5.89 1.37
CA VAL A 31 2.86 -7.09 1.43
C VAL A 31 2.03 -7.17 0.16
N ASP A 32 2.08 -8.30 -0.55
CA ASP A 32 1.22 -8.54 -1.71
C ASP A 32 -0.24 -8.68 -1.26
N TYR A 33 -1.07 -7.72 -1.67
CA TYR A 33 -2.48 -7.68 -1.32
C TYR A 33 -3.28 -8.88 -1.86
N LEU A 34 -2.89 -9.43 -3.01
CA LEU A 34 -3.62 -10.54 -3.63
C LEU A 34 -3.36 -11.86 -2.90
N GLN A 35 -2.13 -12.06 -2.43
CA GLN A 35 -1.75 -13.28 -1.71
C GLN A 35 -2.08 -13.22 -0.22
N HIS A 36 -2.05 -12.02 0.37
CA HIS A 36 -2.30 -11.81 1.79
C HIS A 36 -3.38 -10.74 1.99
N PRO A 37 -4.63 -11.01 1.59
CA PRO A 37 -5.72 -10.07 1.79
C PRO A 37 -5.94 -9.84 3.29
N PRO A 38 -6.13 -8.59 3.75
CA PRO A 38 -6.42 -8.32 5.14
C PRO A 38 -7.78 -8.94 5.54
N THR A 39 -7.84 -9.51 6.74
CA THR A 39 -9.06 -10.13 7.29
C THR A 39 -10.19 -9.14 7.52
N ARG A 40 -9.89 -7.83 7.60
CA ARG A 40 -10.87 -6.76 7.43
C ARG A 40 -10.80 -6.23 6.00
N PRO A 41 -11.93 -6.17 5.27
CA PRO A 41 -11.94 -5.49 3.98
C PRO A 41 -11.43 -4.06 4.17
N PRO A 42 -10.54 -3.55 3.30
CA PRO A 42 -10.08 -2.17 3.41
C PRO A 42 -11.32 -1.28 3.48
N ALA A 43 -11.38 -0.47 4.53
CA ALA A 43 -12.46 0.49 4.73
C ALA A 43 -12.65 1.24 3.41
N LYS A 44 -13.89 1.25 2.95
CA LYS A 44 -14.31 1.63 1.60
C LYS A 44 -13.55 2.88 1.11
N ARG A 45 -13.09 2.78 -0.14
CA ARG A 45 -12.77 3.84 -1.11
C ARG A 45 -12.99 5.25 -0.54
N CYS A 46 -11.92 6.04 -0.43
CA CYS A 46 -12.07 7.50 -0.45
C CYS A 46 -12.73 7.86 -1.77
N SER A 47 -14.06 7.90 -1.76
CA SER A 47 -14.85 8.60 -2.75
C SER A 47 -14.59 10.10 -2.59
N PRO A 48 -14.64 10.88 -3.68
CA PRO A 48 -14.34 12.31 -3.67
C PRO A 48 -15.18 13.10 -2.66
#